data_AF-W0J2V9-F1
#
_entry.id   AF-W0J2V9-F1
#
_cell.length_a   1.000
_cell.length_b   1.000
_cell.length_c   1.000
_cell.angle_alpha   90.00
_cell.angle_beta   90.00
_cell.angle_gamma   90.00
#
_symmetry.space_group_name_H-M   'P 1'
#
loop_
_entity.id
_entity.type
_entity.pdbx_description
1 polymer ?
#
loop_
_entity_poly.entity_id
_entity_poly.type
_entity_poly.pdbx_seq_one_letter_code
_entity_poly.pdbx_strand_id
1 'polypeptide(L)'
;MTTTSRTAPSPTPDDPRLTAYVSGDLPPGEAETFAREVAADAATQAEVDRTRQFVAALEDALTSEPLPEPPHDTDVPLPRRLREQPVMRRRLSIFPALASALAIAACLVMVAALLLPTVGSQFLPVVVLGLAVGGLVFLRITGRIGTLTLMVALVAVGIVVLGWLGIAGGVRE
;
A
#
# COMPACT_ATOMS: atom_id res chain seq x y z
N MET A 1 12.74 8.93 -12.75
CA MET A 1 11.57 8.88 -11.85
C MET A 1 11.83 9.84 -10.71
N THR A 2 11.36 11.07 -10.82
CA THR A 2 11.37 12.05 -9.72
C THR A 2 10.15 11.74 -8.86
N THR A 3 10.37 11.08 -7.72
CA THR A 3 9.36 11.02 -6.66
C THR A 3 9.16 12.44 -6.17
N THR A 4 8.03 13.06 -6.54
CA THR A 4 7.59 14.31 -5.94
C THR A 4 7.39 14.04 -4.46
N SER A 5 8.34 14.47 -3.64
CA SER A 5 8.21 14.50 -2.19
C SER A 5 6.98 15.32 -1.86
N ARG A 6 5.87 14.66 -1.57
CA ARG A 6 4.68 15.31 -1.04
C ARG A 6 5.10 15.87 0.31
N THR A 7 5.24 17.20 0.39
CA THR A 7 5.41 17.91 1.65
C THR A 7 4.28 17.46 2.57
N ALA A 8 4.64 16.78 3.65
CA ALA A 8 3.66 16.38 4.65
C ALA A 8 3.03 17.67 5.22
N PRO A 9 1.72 17.68 5.50
CA PRO A 9 1.13 18.78 6.23
C PRO A 9 1.88 18.95 7.56
N SER A 10 2.05 20.20 8.00
CA SER A 10 2.61 20.51 9.31
C SER A 10 1.87 19.68 10.38
N PRO A 11 2.58 19.08 11.34
CA PRO A 11 1.91 18.35 12.42
C PRO A 11 0.93 19.29 13.12
N THR A 12 -0.26 18.76 13.38
CA THR A 12 -1.28 19.43 14.19
C THR A 12 -1.45 18.64 15.49
N PRO A 13 -1.97 19.23 16.58
CA PRO A 13 -2.20 18.50 17.82
C PRO A 13 -3.04 17.22 17.67
N ASP A 14 -3.92 17.18 16.67
CA ASP A 14 -4.78 16.03 16.35
C ASP A 14 -4.14 15.02 15.37
N ASP A 15 -2.84 15.15 15.08
CA ASP A 15 -2.15 14.26 14.16
C ASP A 15 -1.95 12.86 14.80
N PRO A 16 -2.49 11.77 14.22
CA PRO A 16 -2.31 10.42 14.75
C PRO A 16 -0.84 9.98 14.83
N ARG A 17 0.07 10.62 14.07
CA ARG A 17 1.51 10.38 14.15
C ARG A 17 2.10 10.79 15.50
N LEU A 18 1.49 11.75 16.21
CA LEU A 18 1.96 12.20 17.52
C LEU A 18 1.86 11.08 18.55
N THR A 19 0.70 10.43 18.64
CA THR A 19 0.50 9.29 19.54
C THR A 19 1.45 8.13 19.21
N ALA A 20 1.61 7.81 17.92
CA ALA A 20 2.52 6.75 17.47
C ALA A 20 4.00 7.09 17.71
N TYR A 21 4.36 8.37 17.67
CA TYR A 21 5.69 8.85 18.02
C TYR A 21 5.96 8.72 19.53
N VAL A 22 4.99 9.08 20.38
CA VAL A 22 5.12 8.96 21.84
C VAL A 22 5.15 7.50 22.29
N SER A 23 4.36 6.62 21.67
CA SER A 23 4.36 5.18 21.97
C SER A 23 5.56 4.42 21.41
N GLY A 24 6.35 5.03 20.52
CA GLY A 24 7.48 4.37 19.84
C GLY A 24 7.06 3.42 18.71
N ASP A 25 5.82 3.50 18.24
CA ASP A 25 5.29 2.67 17.14
C ASP A 25 5.68 3.19 15.75
N LEU A 26 6.26 4.40 15.67
CA LEU A 26 6.68 4.99 14.40
C LEU A 26 7.94 4.29 13.84
N PRO A 27 8.00 3.95 12.55
CA PRO A 27 9.22 3.42 11.93
C PRO A 27 10.41 4.36 12.13
N PRO A 28 11.65 3.85 12.31
CA PRO A 28 12.79 4.67 12.72
C PRO A 28 13.09 5.86 11.78
N GLY A 29 13.00 5.68 10.46
CA GLY A 29 13.20 6.79 9.51
C GLY A 29 12.09 7.86 9.53
N GLU A 30 10.85 7.45 9.84
CA GLU A 30 9.75 8.39 10.04
C GLU A 30 9.89 9.10 11.40
N ALA A 31 10.31 8.39 12.44
CA ALA A 31 10.53 8.93 13.78
C ALA A 31 11.59 10.04 13.79
N GLU A 32 12.71 9.85 13.09
CA GLU A 32 13.77 10.87 12.97
C GLU A 32 13.30 12.11 12.22
N THR A 33 12.42 11.94 11.22
CA THR A 33 11.87 13.07 10.45
C THR A 33 10.84 13.81 11.29
N PHE A 34 9.92 13.08 11.91
CA PHE A 34 8.90 13.65 12.78
C PHE A 34 9.49 14.33 14.01
N ALA A 35 10.56 13.78 14.61
CA ALA A 35 11.26 14.42 15.72
C ALA A 35 11.80 15.82 15.35
N ARG A 36 12.26 16.01 14.11
CA ARG A 36 12.69 17.33 13.62
C ARG A 36 11.52 18.27 13.42
N GLU A 37 10.37 17.77 12.93
CA GLU A 37 9.13 18.56 12.80
C GLU A 37 8.62 19.01 14.17
N VAL A 38 8.58 18.10 15.16
CA VAL A 38 8.18 18.39 16.54
C VAL A 38 9.12 19.42 17.18
N ALA A 39 10.45 19.27 17.01
CA ALA A 39 11.42 20.22 17.55
C ALA A 39 11.32 21.62 16.94
N ALA A 40 10.77 21.74 15.72
CA ALA A 40 10.57 23.02 15.05
C ALA A 40 9.29 23.75 15.51
N ASP A 41 8.35 23.06 16.17
CA ASP A 41 7.09 23.63 16.65
C ASP A 41 6.92 23.43 18.17
N ALA A 42 7.06 24.53 18.91
CA ALA A 42 6.91 24.55 20.35
C ALA A 42 5.53 24.08 20.85
N ALA A 43 4.46 24.31 20.07
CA ALA A 43 3.12 23.86 20.44
C ALA A 43 3.00 22.33 20.36
N THR A 44 3.48 21.72 19.27
CA THR A 44 3.54 20.26 19.13
C THR A 44 4.47 19.62 20.17
N GLN A 45 5.62 20.24 20.45
CA GLN A 45 6.53 19.77 21.51
C GLN A 45 5.83 19.74 22.89
N ALA A 46 5.08 20.79 23.23
CA ALA A 46 4.33 20.83 24.50
C ALA A 46 3.27 19.72 24.60
N GLU A 47 2.65 19.35 23.49
CA GLU A 47 1.68 18.24 23.45
C GLU A 47 2.35 16.86 23.62
N VAL A 48 3.52 16.66 23.00
CA VAL A 48 4.36 15.47 23.22
C VAL A 48 4.74 15.34 24.69
N ASP A 49 5.16 16.43 25.32
CA ASP A 49 5.55 16.44 26.73
C ASP A 49 4.35 16.17 27.65
N ARG A 50 3.18 16.75 27.36
CA ARG A 50 1.92 16.46 28.06
C ARG A 50 1.54 14.98 27.96
N THR A 51 1.64 14.40 26.77
CA THR A 51 1.31 12.99 26.53
C THR A 51 2.27 12.08 27.31
N ARG A 52 3.57 12.39 27.32
CA ARG A 52 4.57 11.64 28.11
C ARG A 52 4.31 11.72 29.61
N GLN A 53 3.98 12.91 30.13
CA GLN A 53 3.62 13.07 31.54
C GLN A 53 2.37 12.25 31.90
N PHE A 54 1.37 12.23 31.02
CA PHE A 54 0.17 11.43 31.23
C PHE A 54 0.45 9.92 31.23
N VAL A 55 1.26 9.43 30.29
CA VAL A 55 1.69 8.01 30.25
C VAL A 55 2.46 7.65 31.51
N ALA A 56 3.40 8.48 31.94
CA ALA A 56 4.16 8.25 33.17
C ALA A 56 3.25 8.20 34.42
N ALA A 57 2.25 9.08 34.50
CA ALA A 57 1.27 9.06 35.59
C ALA A 57 0.39 7.80 35.58
N LEU A 58 0.03 7.28 34.41
CA LEU A 58 -0.68 6.01 34.27
C LEU A 58 0.20 4.83 34.69
N GLU A 59 1.46 4.81 34.26
CA GLU A 59 2.41 3.76 34.65
C GLU A 59 2.65 3.75 36.17
N ASP A 60 2.77 4.92 36.79
CA ASP A 60 2.89 5.07 38.24
C ASP A 60 1.63 4.56 38.96
N ALA A 61 0.45 4.99 38.51
CA ALA A 61 -0.83 4.53 39.06
C ALA A 61 -0.99 3.00 38.96
N LEU A 62 -0.68 2.41 37.80
CA LEU A 62 -0.76 0.97 37.57
C LEU A 62 0.30 0.19 38.35
N THR A 63 1.46 0.78 38.60
CA THR A 63 2.52 0.14 39.42
C THR A 63 2.16 0.20 40.90
N SER A 64 1.43 1.23 41.34
CA SER A 64 1.00 1.40 42.74
C SER A 64 -0.16 0.49 43.14
N GLU A 65 -0.93 -0.01 42.17
CA GLU A 65 -2.04 -0.93 42.41
C GLU A 65 -1.51 -2.35 42.63
N PRO A 66 -1.72 -2.98 43.80
CA PRO A 66 -1.34 -4.36 44.00
C PRO A 66 -2.16 -5.21 43.01
N LEU A 67 -1.45 -5.85 42.07
CA LEU A 67 -2.05 -6.83 41.18
C LEU A 67 -2.78 -7.87 42.05
N PRO A 68 -4.05 -8.21 41.75
CA PRO A 68 -4.74 -9.26 42.47
C PRO A 68 -3.89 -10.52 42.39
N GLU A 69 -3.56 -11.09 43.55
CA GLU A 69 -2.77 -12.30 43.61
C GLU A 69 -3.51 -13.36 42.79
N PRO A 70 -2.88 -13.91 41.72
CA PRO A 70 -3.55 -14.88 40.90
C PRO A 70 -3.94 -16.05 41.80
N PRO A 71 -5.18 -16.54 41.75
CA PRO A 71 -5.59 -17.67 42.56
C PRO A 71 -4.64 -18.85 42.33
N HIS A 72 -3.87 -19.21 43.36
CA HIS A 72 -2.78 -20.21 43.34
C HIS A 72 -3.21 -21.62 42.87
N ASP A 73 -4.50 -21.86 42.67
CA ASP A 73 -5.08 -23.17 42.31
C ASP A 73 -5.72 -23.23 40.92
N THR A 74 -5.54 -22.21 40.10
CA THR A 74 -6.21 -22.17 38.79
C THR A 74 -5.32 -22.75 37.70
N ASP A 75 -5.00 -24.05 37.82
CA ASP A 75 -4.64 -24.92 36.69
C ASP A 75 -5.89 -25.11 35.80
N VAL A 76 -6.57 -24.01 35.44
CA VAL A 76 -7.58 -24.04 34.40
C VAL A 76 -6.78 -24.14 33.10
N PRO A 77 -6.84 -25.28 32.40
CA PRO A 77 -6.19 -25.38 31.10
C PRO A 77 -6.79 -24.29 30.23
N LEU A 78 -5.98 -23.26 29.93
CA LEU A 78 -6.35 -22.21 29.00
C LEU A 78 -6.89 -22.92 27.76
N PRO A 79 -8.14 -22.66 27.35
CA PRO A 79 -8.72 -23.36 26.23
C PRO A 79 -7.76 -23.18 25.04
N ARG A 80 -7.31 -24.28 24.43
CA ARG A 80 -6.33 -24.28 23.32
C ARG A 80 -6.69 -23.26 22.22
N ARG A 81 -7.98 -22.91 22.10
CA ARG A 81 -8.51 -21.88 21.21
C ARG A 81 -7.99 -20.45 21.44
N LEU A 82 -7.51 -20.10 22.63
CA LEU A 82 -6.85 -18.80 22.86
C LEU A 82 -5.37 -18.81 22.44
N ARG A 83 -4.73 -19.98 22.46
CA ARG A 83 -3.34 -20.15 22.02
C ARG A 83 -3.19 -20.08 20.50
N GLU A 84 -4.29 -20.36 19.79
CA GLU A 84 -4.39 -20.31 18.34
C GLU A 84 -5.38 -19.23 17.89
N GLN A 85 -5.51 -18.10 18.61
CA GLN A 85 -5.98 -16.92 17.90
C GLN A 85 -4.86 -16.57 16.91
N PRO A 86 -5.02 -16.79 15.58
CA PRO A 86 -4.13 -16.16 14.65
C PRO A 86 -4.26 -14.68 14.97
N VAL A 87 -3.19 -14.04 15.44
CA VAL A 87 -3.05 -12.59 15.34
C VAL A 87 -3.46 -12.29 13.92
N MET A 88 -4.69 -11.79 13.75
CA MET A 88 -5.24 -11.38 12.47
C MET A 88 -4.38 -10.18 12.11
N ARG A 89 -3.19 -10.46 11.56
CA ARG A 89 -2.32 -9.50 10.91
C ARG A 89 -3.24 -8.86 9.90
N ARG A 90 -3.67 -7.63 10.19
CA ARG A 90 -4.61 -6.81 9.42
C ARG A 90 -4.36 -7.04 7.94
N ARG A 91 -5.08 -7.99 7.35
CA ARG A 91 -4.93 -8.41 5.95
C ARG A 91 -5.71 -7.48 5.02
N LEU A 92 -5.95 -6.25 5.49
CA LEU A 92 -6.91 -5.29 4.94
C LEU A 92 -6.26 -4.04 4.32
N SER A 93 -4.92 -3.88 4.34
CA SER A 93 -4.29 -2.74 3.64
C SER A 93 -3.83 -3.03 2.20
N ILE A 94 -4.07 -4.22 1.65
CA ILE A 94 -3.73 -4.52 0.24
C ILE A 94 -4.78 -3.96 -0.73
N PHE A 95 -6.02 -3.73 -0.27
CA PHE A 95 -7.10 -3.19 -1.09
C PHE A 95 -6.85 -1.79 -1.67
N PRO A 96 -6.34 -0.78 -0.93
CA PRO A 96 -6.09 0.54 -1.53
C PRO A 96 -5.01 0.51 -2.62
N ALA A 97 -3.97 -0.33 -2.48
CA ALA A 97 -2.92 -0.45 -3.48
C ALA A 97 -3.46 -1.04 -4.80
N LEU A 98 -4.33 -2.06 -4.72
CA LEU A 98 -4.97 -2.67 -5.89
C LEU A 98 -5.90 -1.69 -6.63
N ALA A 99 -6.67 -0.88 -5.90
CA ALA A 99 -7.55 0.13 -6.49
C ALA A 99 -6.75 1.19 -7.28
N SER A 100 -5.62 1.66 -6.74
CA SER A 100 -4.77 2.63 -7.45
C SER A 100 -4.14 2.07 -8.72
N ALA A 101 -3.71 0.79 -8.71
CA ALA A 101 -3.11 0.16 -9.87
C ALA A 101 -4.12 0.02 -11.02
N LEU A 102 -5.37 -0.32 -10.70
CA LEU A 102 -6.45 -0.49 -11.67
C LEU A 102 -6.85 0.85 -12.31
N ALA A 103 -6.87 1.94 -11.53
CA ALA A 103 -7.14 3.29 -12.03
C ALA A 103 -6.06 3.78 -13.02
N ILE A 104 -4.78 3.53 -12.71
CA ILE A 104 -3.66 3.92 -13.60
C ILE A 104 -3.73 3.13 -14.91
N ALA A 105 -4.00 1.82 -14.85
CA ALA A 105 -4.15 0.99 -16.03
C ALA A 105 -5.30 1.47 -16.93
N ALA A 106 -6.47 1.79 -16.35
CA ALA A 106 -7.60 2.33 -17.10
C ALA A 106 -7.26 3.67 -17.77
N CYS A 107 -6.53 4.55 -17.08
CA CYS A 107 -6.12 5.83 -17.62
C CYS A 107 -5.16 5.67 -18.81
N LEU A 108 -4.19 4.75 -18.73
CA LEU A 108 -3.27 4.45 -19.83
C LEU A 108 -3.99 3.89 -21.06
N VAL A 109 -4.97 3.00 -20.86
CA VAL A 109 -5.79 2.47 -21.97
C VAL A 109 -6.58 3.59 -22.65
N MET A 110 -7.18 4.49 -21.86
CA MET A 110 -7.94 5.62 -22.40
C MET A 110 -7.04 6.60 -23.18
N VAL A 111 -5.85 6.93 -22.66
CA VAL A 111 -4.87 7.78 -23.36
C VAL A 111 -4.38 7.11 -24.65
N ALA A 112 -4.11 5.80 -24.62
CA ALA A 112 -3.74 5.06 -25.82
C ALA A 112 -4.87 5.08 -26.86
N ALA A 113 -6.13 4.87 -26.45
CA ALA A 113 -7.28 4.89 -27.34
C ALA A 113 -7.48 6.26 -28.01
N LEU A 114 -7.22 7.36 -27.30
CA LEU A 114 -7.29 8.71 -27.84
C LEU A 114 -6.14 9.03 -28.81
N LEU A 115 -4.96 8.44 -28.59
CA LEU A 115 -3.78 8.67 -29.43
C LEU A 115 -3.75 7.75 -30.67
N LEU A 116 -4.36 6.56 -30.62
CA LEU A 116 -4.42 5.61 -31.73
C LEU A 116 -4.89 6.22 -33.08
N PRO A 117 -5.95 7.06 -33.14
CA PRO A 117 -6.38 7.64 -34.42
C PRO A 117 -5.43 8.71 -34.97
N THR A 118 -4.65 9.37 -34.10
CA THR A 118 -3.69 10.41 -34.50
C THR A 118 -2.33 9.86 -34.92
N VAL A 119 -1.94 8.70 -34.41
CA VAL A 119 -0.66 8.07 -34.72
C VAL A 119 -0.91 7.07 -35.84
N GLY A 120 -0.68 7.47 -37.09
CA GLY A 120 -0.92 6.64 -38.27
C GLY A 120 -0.36 5.22 -38.16
N SER A 121 -0.94 4.28 -38.92
CA SER A 121 -0.73 2.82 -38.88
C SER A 121 0.73 2.33 -38.88
N GLN A 122 1.68 3.20 -39.20
CA GLN A 122 3.11 2.93 -39.25
C GLN A 122 3.74 2.67 -37.86
N PHE A 123 3.14 3.15 -36.77
CA PHE A 123 3.69 2.99 -35.41
C PHE A 123 3.08 1.84 -34.61
N LEU A 124 2.07 1.17 -35.15
CA LEU A 124 1.41 0.02 -34.55
C LEU A 124 2.38 -1.09 -34.09
N PRO A 125 3.41 -1.50 -34.86
CA PRO A 125 4.36 -2.53 -34.40
C PRO A 125 5.22 -2.07 -33.21
N VAL A 126 5.56 -0.77 -33.13
CA VAL A 126 6.37 -0.22 -32.04
C VAL A 126 5.56 -0.17 -30.74
N VAL A 127 4.27 0.19 -30.82
CA VAL A 127 3.36 0.20 -29.67
C VAL A 127 3.13 -1.22 -29.14
N VAL A 128 2.91 -2.19 -30.03
CA VAL A 128 2.73 -3.60 -29.64
C VAL A 128 4.00 -4.15 -28.98
N LEU A 129 5.18 -3.86 -29.53
CA LEU A 129 6.46 -4.25 -28.94
C LEU A 129 6.65 -3.63 -27.54
N GLY A 130 6.33 -2.34 -27.40
CA GLY A 130 6.42 -1.63 -26.13
C GLY A 130 5.52 -2.21 -25.04
N LEU A 131 4.27 -2.55 -25.39
CA LEU A 131 3.33 -3.21 -24.48
C LEU A 131 3.79 -4.62 -24.09
N ALA A 132 4.32 -5.39 -25.03
CA ALA A 132 4.84 -6.73 -24.76
C ALA A 132 6.05 -6.69 -23.79
N VAL A 133 6.99 -5.78 -24.02
CA VAL A 133 8.18 -5.62 -23.15
C VAL A 133 7.76 -5.08 -21.78
N GLY A 134 6.87 -4.08 -21.74
CA GLY A 134 6.35 -3.52 -20.49
C GLY A 134 5.61 -4.56 -19.64
N GLY A 135 4.78 -5.39 -20.27
CA GLY A 135 4.09 -6.51 -19.62
C GLY A 135 5.06 -7.55 -19.06
N LEU A 136 6.12 -7.90 -19.80
CA LEU A 136 7.14 -8.86 -19.35
C LEU A 136 7.93 -8.35 -18.14
N VAL A 137 8.33 -7.07 -18.16
CA VAL A 137 9.05 -6.44 -17.04
C VAL A 137 8.14 -6.35 -15.81
N PHE A 138 6.87 -5.97 -16.00
CA PHE A 138 5.88 -5.95 -14.92
C PHE A 138 5.65 -7.33 -14.30
N LEU A 139 5.56 -8.38 -15.14
CA LEU A 139 5.43 -9.77 -14.71
C LEU A 139 6.64 -10.25 -13.90
N ARG A 140 7.85 -9.84 -14.30
CA ARG A 140 9.09 -10.16 -13.58
C ARG A 140 9.18 -9.45 -12.23
N ILE A 141 8.80 -8.18 -12.16
CA ILE A 141 8.85 -7.37 -10.93
C ILE A 141 7.83 -7.85 -9.89
N THR A 142 6.66 -8.28 -10.33
CA THR A 142 5.58 -8.65 -9.42
C THR A 142 5.66 -10.08 -8.90
N GLY A 143 6.57 -10.92 -9.41
CA GLY A 143 7.17 -12.12 -8.77
C GLY A 143 6.22 -13.22 -8.24
N ARG A 144 4.90 -13.03 -8.32
CA ARG A 144 3.92 -13.86 -7.60
C ARG A 144 2.50 -13.69 -8.13
N ILE A 145 2.36 -13.25 -9.37
CA ILE A 145 1.04 -13.08 -9.97
C ILE A 145 0.60 -14.41 -10.56
N GLY A 146 -0.46 -14.96 -9.97
CA GLY A 146 -1.03 -16.26 -10.29
C GLY A 146 -1.53 -16.37 -11.73
N THR A 147 -1.77 -17.61 -12.12
CA THR A 147 -2.28 -18.09 -13.42
C THR A 147 -3.38 -17.25 -14.07
N LEU A 148 -4.21 -16.55 -13.28
CA LEU A 148 -5.26 -15.65 -13.78
C LEU A 148 -4.73 -14.49 -14.62
N THR A 149 -3.65 -13.81 -14.22
CA THR A 149 -3.14 -12.67 -15.00
C THR A 149 -2.45 -13.13 -16.28
N LEU A 150 -1.86 -14.33 -16.26
CA LEU A 150 -1.34 -14.98 -17.46
C LEU A 150 -2.47 -15.34 -18.44
N MET A 151 -3.61 -15.83 -17.94
CA MET A 151 -4.79 -16.06 -18.80
C MET A 151 -5.32 -14.75 -19.40
N VAL A 152 -5.42 -13.68 -18.62
CA VAL A 152 -5.90 -12.38 -19.13
C VAL A 152 -4.95 -11.82 -20.20
N ALA A 153 -3.65 -11.91 -19.99
CA ALA A 153 -2.65 -11.49 -20.98
C ALA A 153 -2.76 -12.30 -22.29
N LEU A 154 -2.91 -13.63 -22.19
CA LEU A 154 -3.09 -14.50 -23.36
C LEU A 154 -4.38 -14.19 -24.13
N VAL A 155 -5.49 -13.95 -23.43
CA VAL A 155 -6.77 -13.58 -24.06
C VAL A 155 -6.64 -12.24 -24.79
N ALA A 156 -6.01 -11.24 -24.17
CA ALA A 156 -5.79 -9.94 -24.80
C ALA A 156 -4.93 -10.06 -26.07
N VAL A 157 -3.84 -10.84 -26.02
CA VAL A 157 -3.00 -11.10 -27.20
C VAL A 157 -3.79 -11.82 -28.29
N GLY A 158 -4.60 -12.82 -27.92
CA GLY A 158 -5.44 -13.56 -28.86
C GLY A 158 -6.45 -12.68 -29.61
N ILE A 159 -7.11 -11.76 -28.90
CA ILE A 159 -8.08 -10.81 -29.50
C ILE A 159 -7.38 -9.89 -30.50
N VAL A 160 -6.18 -9.37 -30.16
CA VAL A 160 -5.41 -8.50 -31.05
C VAL A 160 -4.99 -9.24 -32.33
N VAL A 161 -4.53 -10.49 -32.20
CA VAL A 161 -4.13 -11.32 -33.35
C VAL A 161 -5.32 -11.63 -34.24
N LEU A 162 -6.47 -12.02 -33.67
CA LEU A 162 -7.70 -12.30 -34.41
C LEU A 162 -8.22 -11.06 -35.16
N GLY A 163 -8.21 -9.90 -34.52
CA GLY A 163 -8.58 -8.63 -35.17
C GLY A 163 -7.66 -8.29 -36.33
N TRP A 164 -6.35 -8.53 -36.18
CA TRP A 164 -5.37 -8.28 -37.24
C TRP A 164 -5.57 -9.20 -38.46
N LEU A 165 -5.82 -10.49 -38.23
CA LEU A 165 -6.12 -11.46 -39.28
C LEU A 165 -7.44 -11.15 -40.01
N GLY A 166 -8.46 -10.69 -39.28
CA GLY A 166 -9.75 -10.30 -39.89
C GLY A 166 -9.62 -9.10 -40.83
N ILE A 167 -8.80 -8.10 -40.47
CA ILE A 167 -8.57 -6.92 -41.31
C ILE A 167 -7.70 -7.27 -42.52
N ALA A 168 -6.71 -8.16 -42.38
CA ALA A 168 -5.86 -8.58 -43.49
C ALA A 168 -6.60 -9.45 -44.53
N GLY A 169 -7.65 -10.17 -44.12
CA GLY A 169 -8.46 -11.01 -45.01
C GLY A 169 -9.46 -10.24 -45.89
N GLY A 170 -9.85 -9.03 -45.50
CA GLY A 170 -10.88 -8.22 -46.18
C GLY A 170 -10.39 -7.35 -47.34
N VAL A 171 -9.09 -7.39 -47.70
CA VAL A 171 -8.48 -6.57 -48.77
C VAL A 171 -8.13 -7.44 -49.99
N ARG A 172 -9.01 -8.36 -50.36
CA ARG A 172 -8.92 -9.16 -51.59
C ARG A 172 -10.31 -9.29 -52.24
N GLU A 173 -10.93 -8.16 -52.54
CA GLU A 173 -12.00 -8.05 -53.54
C GLU A 173 -11.68 -6.92 -54.51
#